data_AF-A0A7S0S9F8-F1
#
_entry.id   AF-A0A7S0S9F8-F1
#
_cell.length_a   1.000
_cell.length_b   1.000
_cell.length_c   1.000
_cell.angle_alpha   90.00
_cell.angle_beta   90.00
_cell.angle_gamma   90.00
#
_symmetry.space_group_name_H-M   'P 1'
#
loop_
_entity.id
_entity.type
_entity.pdbx_description
1 polymer ?
#
loop_
_entity_poly.entity_id
_entity_poly.type
_entity_poly.pdbx_seq_one_letter_code
_entity_poly.pdbx_strand_id
1 'polypeptide(L)'
;MDSTRDLRDALDEADPRAHQAPRASRAQNPNIGRGASCSLCHSPPAPGSKLKRCGRCRVHSYCNSTCARADWPKHRLACERMAREREVQEMARAAYDRTHGGRVSHLSDRGAEEWFAAVPGFCHQVALLAWQHRSESPIIYVSANRSDIAGRTLTIRMEPRSSWEGNAEYTAHQRHFDQSSFHPNKQYMIQMELEQENQSMTSTSVRFF
;
A
#
# COMPACT_ATOMS: atom_id res chain seq x y z
N MET A 1 53.54 43.34 -23.78
CA MET A 1 52.66 44.30 -23.09
C MET A 1 51.28 44.07 -23.67
N ASP A 2 50.25 43.65 -22.96
CA ASP A 2 50.04 43.35 -21.56
C ASP A 2 48.63 42.74 -21.49
N SER A 3 48.45 41.87 -20.49
CA SER A 3 47.18 41.60 -19.80
C SER A 3 46.03 40.96 -20.57
N THR A 4 46.02 39.63 -20.41
CA THR A 4 44.84 38.81 -20.10
C THR A 4 43.74 39.60 -19.38
N ARG A 5 42.63 39.83 -20.07
CA ARG A 5 41.34 40.11 -19.41
C ARG A 5 40.67 38.77 -19.11
N ASP A 6 40.82 38.36 -17.86
CA ASP A 6 40.25 37.16 -17.27
C ASP A 6 38.72 37.23 -17.31
N LEU A 7 38.09 36.14 -17.71
CA LEU A 7 36.66 36.02 -18.04
C LEU A 7 35.76 35.96 -16.78
N ARG A 8 36.29 36.38 -15.63
CA ARG A 8 35.63 36.34 -14.32
C ARG A 8 35.09 37.67 -13.82
N ASP A 9 35.35 38.77 -14.52
CA ASP A 9 34.96 40.12 -14.10
C ASP A 9 33.77 40.72 -14.88
N ALA A 10 32.92 39.88 -15.49
CA ALA A 10 31.80 40.34 -16.33
C ALA A 10 30.40 40.10 -15.73
N LEU A 11 30.26 40.07 -14.40
CA LEU A 11 28.98 39.78 -13.74
C LEU A 11 28.58 40.71 -12.58
N ASP A 12 29.19 41.89 -12.44
CA ASP A 12 28.89 42.75 -11.27
C ASP A 12 28.63 44.24 -11.56
N GLU A 13 28.09 44.61 -12.73
CA GLU A 13 27.53 45.96 -12.91
C GLU A 13 26.24 45.97 -13.77
N ALA A 14 25.07 45.98 -13.11
CA ALA A 14 23.91 46.86 -13.42
C ALA A 14 22.65 46.49 -12.60
N ASP A 15 22.32 47.30 -11.57
CA ASP A 15 21.08 48.10 -11.43
C ASP A 15 20.72 48.37 -9.93
N PRO A 16 20.86 49.62 -9.44
CA PRO A 16 20.59 49.99 -8.05
C PRO A 16 19.10 50.27 -7.71
N ARG A 17 18.11 49.74 -8.44
CA ARG A 17 16.68 50.08 -8.23
C ARG A 17 15.73 49.00 -7.72
N ALA A 18 16.21 47.90 -7.16
CA ALA A 18 15.33 46.91 -6.51
C ALA A 18 15.23 47.12 -4.98
N HIS A 19 14.59 48.20 -4.54
CA HIS A 19 14.19 48.36 -3.13
C HIS A 19 12.65 48.36 -3.01
N GLN A 20 12.17 47.44 -2.17
CA GLN A 20 10.84 47.34 -1.54
C GLN A 20 9.80 46.41 -2.21
N ALA A 21 9.90 45.13 -1.86
CA ALA A 21 8.74 44.26 -1.66
C ALA A 21 8.80 43.69 -0.23
N PRO A 22 7.68 43.61 0.51
CA PRO A 22 7.70 43.17 1.90
C PRO A 22 8.14 41.71 1.99
N ARG A 23 9.11 41.45 2.88
CA ARG A 23 9.57 40.11 3.23
C ARG A 23 8.42 39.33 3.86
N ALA A 24 7.63 38.64 3.04
CA ALA A 24 6.77 37.56 3.52
C ALA A 24 7.70 36.45 4.03
N SER A 25 7.72 36.30 5.34
CA SER A 25 8.44 35.27 6.09
C SER A 25 8.16 33.89 5.49
N ARG A 26 9.18 33.33 4.84
CA ARG A 26 9.22 31.95 4.39
C ARG A 26 9.40 31.05 5.62
N ALA A 27 8.34 30.90 6.40
CA ALA A 27 8.22 29.85 7.40
C ALA A 27 7.92 28.53 6.67
N GLN A 28 8.99 27.85 6.26
CA GLN A 28 8.90 26.44 5.89
C GLN A 28 8.72 25.65 7.18
N ASN A 29 7.51 25.13 7.41
CA ASN A 29 7.28 24.15 8.45
C ASN A 29 7.25 22.76 7.78
N PRO A 30 8.24 21.88 8.01
CA PRO A 30 8.40 20.63 7.27
C PRO A 30 7.51 19.50 7.80
N ASN A 31 6.31 19.80 8.30
CA ASN A 31 5.41 18.80 8.89
C ASN A 31 3.99 18.87 8.30
N ILE A 32 3.90 18.86 6.96
CA ILE A 32 2.63 18.61 6.26
C ILE A 32 2.59 17.11 5.97
N GLY A 33 2.14 16.34 6.97
CA GLY A 33 1.75 14.94 6.75
C GLY A 33 0.79 14.86 5.57
N ARG A 34 1.06 13.92 4.65
CA ARG A 34 0.35 13.69 3.36
C ARG A 34 -1.13 14.09 3.43
N GLY A 35 -1.40 15.37 3.17
CA GLY A 35 -2.71 15.96 3.34
C GLY A 35 -3.58 15.58 2.16
N ALA A 36 -4.74 14.99 2.41
CA ALA A 36 -5.71 14.71 1.35
C ALA A 36 -5.96 15.99 0.54
N SER A 37 -5.85 15.91 -0.79
CA SER A 37 -6.14 16.98 -1.73
C SER A 37 -7.54 16.83 -2.33
N CYS A 38 -8.08 17.91 -2.91
CA CYS A 38 -9.36 17.86 -3.59
C CYS A 38 -9.31 16.88 -4.77
N SER A 39 -10.26 15.95 -4.86
CA SER A 39 -10.31 14.96 -5.93
C SER A 39 -10.59 15.56 -7.31
N LEU A 40 -11.11 16.79 -7.38
CA LEU A 40 -11.34 17.48 -8.66
C LEU A 40 -10.24 18.50 -8.99
N CYS A 41 -10.00 19.46 -8.11
CA CYS A 41 -9.10 20.59 -8.40
C CYS A 41 -7.70 20.42 -7.82
N HIS A 42 -7.45 19.32 -7.10
CA HIS A 42 -6.17 18.97 -6.47
C HIS A 42 -5.62 19.99 -5.48
N SER A 43 -6.39 21.02 -5.14
CA SER A 43 -6.01 22.00 -4.13
C SER A 43 -5.95 21.34 -2.74
N PRO A 44 -4.97 21.72 -1.91
CA PRO A 44 -4.94 21.33 -0.51
C PRO A 44 -6.14 21.96 0.24
N PRO A 45 -6.50 21.45 1.44
CA PRO A 45 -7.45 22.13 2.29
C PRO A 45 -6.96 23.56 2.61
N ALA A 46 -7.88 24.53 2.63
CA ALA A 46 -7.54 25.88 3.08
C ALA A 46 -7.05 25.85 4.54
N PRO A 47 -6.16 26.78 4.96
CA PRO A 47 -5.66 26.82 6.33
C PRO A 47 -6.79 26.77 7.36
N GLY A 48 -6.72 25.82 8.30
CA GLY A 48 -7.75 25.62 9.33
C GLY A 48 -9.04 24.92 8.86
N SER A 49 -9.15 24.53 7.59
CA SER A 49 -10.31 23.81 7.05
C SER A 49 -9.99 22.33 6.75
N LYS A 50 -11.03 21.50 6.60
CA LYS A 50 -10.93 20.11 6.15
C LYS A 50 -11.71 19.93 4.86
N LEU A 51 -11.23 19.07 3.97
CA LEU A 51 -11.99 18.67 2.79
C LEU A 51 -13.24 17.89 3.19
N LYS A 52 -14.31 18.10 2.43
CA LYS A 52 -15.58 17.39 2.57
C LYS A 52 -15.51 16.06 1.84
N ARG A 53 -15.66 14.96 2.57
CA ARG A 53 -15.73 13.62 1.97
C ARG A 53 -17.08 13.39 1.30
N CYS A 54 -17.09 12.58 0.24
CA CYS A 54 -18.34 12.08 -0.35
C CYS A 54 -19.18 11.36 0.71
N GLY A 55 -20.48 11.69 0.83
CA GLY A 55 -21.34 11.12 1.86
C GLY A 55 -21.57 9.61 1.71
N ARG A 56 -21.53 9.09 0.47
CA ARG A 56 -21.74 7.68 0.15
C ARG A 56 -20.46 6.87 0.32
N CYS A 57 -19.49 7.04 -0.57
CA CYS A 57 -18.28 6.21 -0.54
C CYS A 57 -17.25 6.65 0.49
N ARG A 58 -17.24 7.92 0.90
CA ARG A 58 -16.23 8.53 1.80
C ARG A 58 -14.77 8.42 1.33
N VAL A 59 -14.54 8.00 0.08
CA VAL A 59 -13.22 7.88 -0.55
C VAL A 59 -12.75 9.21 -1.16
N HIS A 60 -13.56 9.82 -2.03
CA HIS A 60 -13.24 11.12 -2.61
C HIS A 60 -13.48 12.26 -1.60
N SER A 61 -12.61 13.27 -1.67
CA SER A 61 -12.63 14.45 -0.80
C SER A 61 -12.62 15.73 -1.63
N TYR A 62 -13.45 16.71 -1.30
CA TYR A 62 -13.64 17.92 -2.11
C TYR A 62 -13.52 19.17 -1.26
N CYS A 63 -13.09 20.29 -1.85
CA CYS A 63 -13.11 21.58 -1.17
C CYS A 63 -14.52 21.95 -0.70
N ASN A 64 -15.52 21.73 -1.57
CA ASN A 64 -16.91 22.08 -1.35
C ASN A 64 -17.84 21.28 -2.29
N SER A 65 -19.15 21.56 -2.20
CA SER A 65 -20.18 20.94 -3.03
C SER A 65 -20.04 21.26 -4.52
N THR A 66 -19.44 22.39 -4.90
CA THR A 66 -19.18 22.74 -6.30
C THR A 66 -18.22 21.75 -6.93
N CYS A 67 -17.08 21.46 -6.26
CA CYS A 67 -16.14 20.44 -6.73
C CYS A 67 -16.77 19.04 -6.76
N ALA A 68 -17.57 18.68 -5.74
CA ALA A 68 -18.23 17.38 -5.71
C ALA A 68 -19.24 17.19 -6.86
N ARG A 69 -20.03 18.23 -7.18
CA ARG A 69 -21.02 18.20 -8.26
C ARG A 69 -20.36 18.16 -9.63
N ALA A 70 -19.27 18.90 -9.82
CA ALA A 70 -18.53 18.89 -11.07
C ALA A 70 -17.81 17.55 -11.34
N ASP A 71 -17.35 16.85 -10.30
CA ASP A 71 -16.77 15.51 -10.45
C ASP A 71 -17.83 14.39 -10.62
N TRP A 72 -19.09 14.65 -10.25
CA TRP A 72 -20.16 13.65 -10.21
C TRP A 72 -20.31 12.78 -11.48
N PRO A 73 -20.27 13.32 -12.71
CA PRO A 73 -20.42 12.51 -13.93
C PRO A 73 -19.38 11.39 -14.04
N LYS A 74 -18.14 11.63 -13.58
CA LYS A 74 -17.05 10.66 -13.54
C LYS A 74 -17.12 9.80 -12.27
N HIS A 75 -17.32 10.44 -11.12
CA HIS A 75 -17.33 9.79 -9.82
C HIS A 75 -18.45 8.75 -9.65
N ARG A 76 -19.67 9.03 -10.15
CA ARG A 76 -20.87 8.20 -9.92
C ARG A 76 -20.69 6.73 -10.29
N LEU A 77 -19.95 6.46 -11.37
CA LEU A 77 -19.72 5.11 -11.89
C LEU A 77 -18.94 4.25 -10.90
N ALA A 78 -18.04 4.87 -10.14
CA ALA A 78 -17.20 4.17 -9.17
C ALA A 78 -17.67 4.36 -7.72
N CYS A 79 -18.53 5.33 -7.44
CA CYS A 79 -18.98 5.69 -6.09
C CYS A 79 -19.59 4.49 -5.34
N GLU A 80 -20.53 3.78 -5.98
CA GLU A 80 -21.22 2.66 -5.33
C GLU A 80 -20.29 1.47 -5.08
N ARG A 81 -19.39 1.18 -6.04
CA ARG A 81 -18.37 0.14 -5.86
C ARG A 81 -17.46 0.47 -4.68
N MET A 82 -16.93 1.68 -4.63
CA MET A 82 -16.08 2.14 -3.53
C MET A 82 -16.81 2.11 -2.16
N ALA A 83 -18.11 2.42 -2.14
CA ALA A 83 -18.91 2.37 -0.91
C ALA A 83 -19.00 0.93 -0.38
N ARG A 84 -19.32 -0.03 -1.26
CA ARG A 84 -19.37 -1.46 -0.90
C ARG A 84 -18.02 -1.99 -0.45
N GLU A 85 -16.95 -1.66 -1.18
CA GLU A 85 -15.58 -2.05 -0.81
C GLU A 85 -15.22 -1.55 0.60
N ARG A 86 -15.57 -0.29 0.91
CA ARG A 86 -15.36 0.29 2.24
C ARG A 86 -16.20 -0.43 3.32
N GLU A 87 -17.47 -0.72 3.06
CA GLU A 87 -18.35 -1.42 4.01
C GLU A 87 -17.80 -2.83 4.34
N VAL A 88 -17.35 -3.57 3.33
CA VAL A 88 -16.69 -4.87 3.50
C VAL A 88 -15.40 -4.72 4.34
N GLN A 89 -14.59 -3.70 4.06
CA GLN A 89 -13.37 -3.44 4.84
C GLN A 89 -13.66 -3.10 6.30
N GLU A 90 -14.70 -2.31 6.59
CA GLU A 90 -15.08 -1.99 7.97
C GLU A 90 -15.57 -3.23 8.72
N MET A 91 -16.33 -4.10 8.04
CA MET A 91 -16.78 -5.37 8.58
C MET A 91 -15.60 -6.29 8.91
N ALA A 92 -14.62 -6.39 8.00
CA ALA A 92 -13.40 -7.16 8.20
C ALA A 92 -12.60 -6.67 9.41
N ARG A 93 -12.39 -5.35 9.48
CA ARG A 93 -11.70 -4.72 10.61
C ARG A 93 -12.42 -4.98 11.92
N ALA A 94 -13.75 -4.83 11.96
CA ALA A 94 -14.54 -5.10 13.15
C ALA A 94 -14.51 -6.59 13.55
N ALA A 95 -14.51 -7.51 12.58
CA ALA A 95 -14.35 -8.94 12.84
C ALA A 95 -12.98 -9.24 13.47
N TYR A 96 -11.91 -8.64 12.93
CA TYR A 96 -10.56 -8.77 13.46
C TYR A 96 -10.41 -8.16 14.86
N ASP A 97 -10.92 -6.94 15.08
CA ASP A 97 -10.84 -6.25 16.37
C ASP A 97 -11.55 -7.06 17.48
N ARG A 98 -12.67 -7.74 17.15
CA ARG A 98 -13.38 -8.64 18.08
C ARG A 98 -12.57 -9.88 18.45
N THR A 99 -11.82 -10.45 17.50
CA THR A 99 -11.04 -11.66 17.74
C THR A 99 -9.70 -11.37 18.42
N HIS A 100 -9.12 -10.18 18.20
CA HIS A 100 -7.76 -9.85 18.66
C HIS A 100 -7.71 -8.73 19.71
N GLY A 101 -8.86 -8.29 20.24
CA GLY A 101 -8.94 -7.37 21.37
C GLY A 101 -8.40 -5.94 21.09
N GLY A 102 -8.31 -5.54 19.82
CA GLY A 102 -7.97 -4.17 19.41
C GLY A 102 -6.56 -3.67 19.75
N ARG A 103 -5.65 -4.51 20.26
CA ARG A 103 -4.22 -4.17 20.44
C ARG A 103 -3.38 -4.76 19.31
N VAL A 104 -3.00 -3.93 18.34
CA VAL A 104 -1.93 -4.25 17.41
C VAL A 104 -0.60 -3.98 18.11
N SER A 105 -0.24 -4.83 19.06
CA SER A 105 1.10 -4.84 19.63
C SER A 105 1.62 -6.26 19.51
N HIS A 106 2.46 -6.48 18.50
CA HIS A 106 3.10 -7.76 18.19
C HIS A 106 2.15 -8.86 17.69
N LEU A 107 1.84 -8.86 16.37
CA LEU A 107 1.43 -10.10 15.71
C LEU A 107 2.58 -11.11 15.86
N SER A 108 2.37 -12.19 16.61
CA SER A 108 3.24 -13.38 16.57
C SER A 108 3.10 -14.08 15.22
N ASP A 109 4.01 -15.01 14.87
CA ASP A 109 3.90 -15.79 13.62
C ASP A 109 2.54 -16.48 13.48
N ARG A 110 1.96 -16.96 14.60
CA ARG A 110 0.62 -17.55 14.63
C ARG A 110 -0.49 -16.52 14.39
N GLY A 111 -0.34 -15.32 14.95
CA GLY A 111 -1.28 -14.22 14.74
C GLY A 111 -1.27 -13.69 13.29
N ALA A 112 -0.13 -13.77 12.60
CA ALA A 112 -0.04 -13.38 11.20
C ALA A 112 -0.92 -14.27 10.30
N GLU A 113 -0.86 -15.59 10.49
CA GLU A 113 -1.70 -16.53 9.73
C GLU A 113 -3.19 -16.29 9.95
N GLU A 114 -3.60 -16.11 11.22
CA GLU A 114 -4.99 -15.83 11.60
C GLU A 114 -5.48 -14.51 11.01
N TRP A 115 -4.61 -13.49 10.98
CA TRP A 115 -4.90 -12.21 10.34
C TRP A 115 -5.11 -12.37 8.83
N PHE A 116 -4.18 -13.03 8.11
CA PHE A 116 -4.34 -13.28 6.68
C PHE A 116 -5.65 -14.02 6.37
N ALA A 117 -5.98 -15.05 7.15
CA ALA A 117 -7.22 -15.81 6.99
C ALA A 117 -8.50 -14.98 7.24
N ALA A 118 -8.41 -13.94 8.07
CA ALA A 118 -9.52 -13.02 8.35
C ALA A 118 -9.74 -11.98 7.24
N VAL A 119 -8.79 -11.81 6.31
CA VAL A 119 -8.95 -10.86 5.21
C VAL A 119 -10.03 -11.37 4.24
N PRO A 120 -11.07 -10.56 3.92
CA PRO A 120 -12.12 -10.95 3.01
C PRO A 120 -11.59 -11.33 1.63
N GLY A 121 -12.00 -12.50 1.14
CA GLY A 121 -11.64 -12.98 -0.20
C GLY A 121 -10.21 -13.53 -0.33
N PHE A 122 -9.34 -13.32 0.66
CA PHE A 122 -7.95 -13.78 0.63
C PHE A 122 -7.83 -15.28 0.40
N CYS A 123 -8.45 -16.09 1.27
CA CYS A 123 -8.38 -17.55 1.17
C CYS A 123 -8.91 -18.06 -0.18
N HIS A 124 -9.97 -17.44 -0.70
CA HIS A 124 -10.52 -17.79 -2.01
C HIS A 124 -9.56 -17.43 -3.15
N GLN A 125 -8.96 -16.25 -3.11
CA GLN A 125 -8.02 -15.79 -4.14
C GLN A 125 -6.77 -16.68 -4.18
N VAL A 126 -6.21 -17.01 -3.01
CA VAL A 126 -5.06 -17.91 -2.91
C VAL A 126 -5.43 -19.32 -3.39
N ALA A 127 -6.57 -19.86 -2.95
CA ALA A 127 -7.05 -21.17 -3.38
C ALA A 127 -7.26 -21.24 -4.91
N LEU A 128 -7.82 -20.18 -5.51
CA LEU A 128 -8.00 -20.09 -6.96
C LEU A 128 -6.67 -20.04 -7.70
N LEU A 129 -5.70 -19.24 -7.23
CA LEU A 129 -4.35 -19.19 -7.82
C LEU A 129 -3.64 -20.54 -7.72
N ALA A 130 -3.71 -21.18 -6.54
CA ALA A 130 -3.15 -22.51 -6.33
C ALA A 130 -3.76 -23.53 -7.29
N TRP A 131 -5.08 -23.51 -7.45
CA TRP A 131 -5.77 -24.40 -8.37
C TRP A 131 -5.41 -24.11 -9.83
N GLN A 132 -5.42 -22.84 -10.26
CA GLN A 132 -5.12 -22.45 -11.64
C GLN A 132 -3.72 -22.90 -12.06
N HIS A 133 -2.74 -22.77 -11.17
CA HIS A 133 -1.33 -23.06 -11.43
C HIS A 133 -0.88 -24.42 -10.88
N ARG A 134 -1.81 -25.30 -10.48
CA ARG A 134 -1.48 -26.56 -9.77
C ARG A 134 -0.51 -27.48 -10.50
N SER A 135 -0.48 -27.48 -11.82
CA SER A 135 0.50 -28.27 -12.60
C SER A 135 1.93 -27.75 -12.47
N GLU A 136 2.10 -26.47 -12.12
CA GLU A 136 3.40 -25.80 -11.97
C GLU A 136 3.98 -25.93 -10.56
N SER A 137 3.26 -26.60 -9.64
CA SER A 137 3.64 -26.76 -8.22
C SER A 137 4.11 -25.43 -7.58
N PRO A 138 3.24 -24.40 -7.58
CA PRO A 138 3.68 -23.04 -7.32
C PRO A 138 3.94 -22.77 -5.84
N ILE A 139 4.79 -21.78 -5.58
CA ILE A 139 4.83 -21.08 -4.30
C ILE A 139 3.99 -19.82 -4.43
N ILE A 140 3.03 -19.61 -3.53
CA ILE A 140 2.27 -18.37 -3.48
C ILE A 140 2.84 -17.51 -2.35
N TYR A 141 3.38 -16.35 -2.71
CA TYR A 141 3.81 -15.35 -1.71
C TYR A 141 2.70 -14.35 -1.50
N VAL A 142 2.49 -14.05 -0.24
CA VAL A 142 1.52 -13.07 0.22
C VAL A 142 2.27 -12.12 1.14
N SER A 143 2.38 -10.87 0.75
CA SER A 143 2.94 -9.83 1.61
C SER A 143 1.92 -8.75 1.92
N ALA A 144 2.01 -8.18 3.12
CA ALA A 144 1.21 -7.04 3.53
C ALA A 144 1.99 -6.16 4.50
N ASN A 145 1.65 -4.87 4.56
CA ASN A 145 2.22 -3.99 5.57
C ASN A 145 1.59 -4.28 6.94
N ARG A 146 2.40 -4.36 8.00
CA ARG A 146 1.90 -4.60 9.38
C ARG A 146 0.90 -3.56 9.88
N SER A 147 0.97 -2.32 9.38
CA SER A 147 0.02 -1.27 9.72
C SER A 147 -1.32 -1.39 8.98
N ASP A 148 -1.38 -2.24 7.96
CA ASP A 148 -2.56 -2.43 7.12
C ASP A 148 -3.43 -3.58 7.62
N ILE A 149 -4.06 -3.35 8.76
CA ILE A 149 -5.03 -4.26 9.37
C ILE A 149 -6.22 -4.62 8.46
N ALA A 150 -6.46 -3.83 7.40
CA ALA A 150 -7.59 -3.98 6.49
C ALA A 150 -7.24 -4.76 5.21
N GLY A 151 -5.98 -5.18 5.03
CA GLY A 151 -5.55 -5.95 3.85
C GLY A 151 -5.56 -5.17 2.54
N ARG A 152 -5.43 -3.83 2.58
CA ARG A 152 -5.41 -2.94 1.41
C ARG A 152 -4.09 -2.95 0.61
N THR A 153 -3.02 -3.39 1.24
CA THR A 153 -1.64 -3.45 0.75
C THR A 153 -1.22 -4.89 0.47
N LEU A 154 -2.20 -5.82 0.51
CA LEU A 154 -1.95 -7.21 0.18
C LEU A 154 -1.46 -7.34 -1.25
N THR A 155 -0.24 -7.84 -1.37
CA THR A 155 0.37 -8.22 -2.63
C THR A 155 0.48 -9.74 -2.67
N ILE A 156 -0.16 -10.34 -3.68
CA ILE A 156 -0.08 -11.78 -3.92
C ILE A 156 0.73 -11.99 -5.20
N ARG A 157 1.81 -12.76 -5.10
CA ARG A 157 2.60 -13.21 -6.25
C ARG A 157 2.68 -14.73 -6.25
N MET A 158 2.82 -15.29 -7.43
CA MET A 158 2.97 -16.73 -7.63
C MET A 158 4.27 -16.97 -8.37
N GLU A 159 5.10 -17.88 -7.86
CA GLU A 159 6.33 -18.32 -8.50
C GLU A 159 6.22 -19.82 -8.87
N PRO A 160 6.32 -20.18 -10.16
CA PRO A 160 6.26 -21.57 -10.59
C PRO A 160 7.49 -22.34 -10.12
N ARG A 161 7.39 -23.66 -9.93
CA ARG A 161 8.52 -24.50 -9.48
C ARG A 161 9.80 -24.29 -10.26
N SER A 162 9.67 -24.12 -11.57
CA SER A 162 10.80 -23.88 -12.47
C SER A 162 11.59 -22.58 -12.18
N SER A 163 11.03 -21.60 -11.48
CA SER A 163 11.73 -20.34 -11.18
C SER A 163 12.61 -20.40 -9.93
N TRP A 164 12.39 -21.36 -9.03
CA TRP A 164 13.09 -21.46 -7.75
C TRP A 164 13.74 -22.84 -7.49
N GLU A 165 13.38 -23.87 -8.26
CA GLU A 165 14.01 -25.17 -8.18
C GLU A 165 15.50 -25.11 -8.57
N GLY A 166 16.37 -25.65 -7.71
CA GLY A 166 17.82 -25.59 -7.90
C GLY A 166 18.48 -24.27 -7.46
N ASN A 167 17.70 -23.26 -7.07
CA ASN A 167 18.25 -22.04 -6.46
C ASN A 167 18.50 -22.25 -4.96
N ALA A 168 19.72 -21.97 -4.51
CA ALA A 168 20.14 -22.12 -3.11
C ALA A 168 19.36 -21.20 -2.14
N GLU A 169 18.84 -20.06 -2.60
CA GLU A 169 18.01 -19.15 -1.79
C GLU A 169 16.70 -19.81 -1.34
N TYR A 170 16.23 -20.83 -2.07
CA TYR A 170 14.96 -21.51 -1.82
C TYR A 170 15.15 -22.89 -1.17
N THR A 171 16.32 -23.15 -0.58
CA THR A 171 16.63 -24.44 0.06
C THR A 171 15.61 -24.82 1.14
N ALA A 172 15.08 -23.84 1.88
CA ALA A 172 14.03 -24.08 2.87
C ALA A 172 12.73 -24.57 2.21
N HIS A 173 12.30 -23.93 1.12
CA HIS A 173 11.13 -24.32 0.35
C HIS A 173 11.28 -25.71 -0.25
N GLN A 174 12.43 -26.01 -0.85
CA GLN A 174 12.72 -27.32 -1.43
C GLN A 174 12.51 -28.45 -0.42
N ARG A 175 12.97 -28.28 0.84
CA ARG A 175 12.73 -29.25 1.93
C ARG A 175 11.25 -29.47 2.26
N HIS A 176 10.39 -28.48 2.03
CA HIS A 176 8.94 -28.62 2.21
C HIS A 176 8.27 -29.33 1.04
N PHE A 177 8.77 -29.15 -0.19
CA PHE A 177 8.25 -29.82 -1.39
C PHE A 177 8.74 -31.27 -1.54
N ASP A 178 9.93 -31.58 -1.03
CA ASP A 178 10.51 -32.94 -1.09
C ASP A 178 9.92 -33.87 -0.02
N GLN A 179 9.10 -33.34 0.90
CA GLN A 179 8.27 -34.18 1.76
C GLN A 179 7.21 -34.87 0.88
N SER A 180 7.17 -36.20 0.93
CA SER A 180 6.27 -37.08 0.16
C SER A 180 4.77 -36.81 0.33
N SER A 181 4.39 -35.85 1.16
CA SER A 181 3.02 -35.41 1.42
C SER A 181 2.56 -34.28 0.49
N PHE A 182 3.49 -33.53 -0.14
CA PHE A 182 3.14 -32.37 -0.95
C PHE A 182 2.60 -32.80 -2.33
N HIS A 183 1.38 -32.35 -2.64
CA HIS A 183 0.74 -32.66 -3.90
C HIS A 183 -0.14 -31.47 -4.28
N PRO A 184 0.14 -30.69 -5.34
CA PRO A 184 -0.53 -29.41 -5.61
C PRO A 184 -2.07 -29.52 -5.77
N ASN A 185 -2.59 -30.70 -6.12
CA ASN A 185 -4.04 -30.96 -6.13
C ASN A 185 -4.65 -31.28 -4.74
N LYS A 186 -3.85 -31.33 -3.68
CA LYS A 186 -4.24 -31.65 -2.29
C LYS A 186 -3.66 -30.67 -1.26
N GLN A 187 -2.47 -30.13 -1.53
CA GLN A 187 -1.68 -29.28 -0.66
C GLN A 187 -0.90 -28.28 -1.51
N TYR A 188 -0.90 -27.01 -1.11
CA TYR A 188 -0.11 -25.97 -1.76
C TYR A 188 0.60 -25.12 -0.70
N MET A 189 1.72 -24.51 -1.08
CA MET A 189 2.54 -23.76 -0.14
C MET A 189 2.24 -22.26 -0.26
N ILE A 190 2.07 -21.62 0.91
CA ILE A 190 1.94 -20.18 1.02
C ILE A 190 3.10 -19.67 1.88
N GLN A 191 3.83 -18.69 1.36
CA GLN A 191 4.72 -17.88 2.18
C GLN A 191 4.04 -16.54 2.48
N MET A 192 3.87 -16.27 3.76
CA MET A 192 3.25 -15.05 4.26
C MET A 192 4.33 -14.13 4.86
N GLU A 193 4.34 -12.87 4.44
CA GLU A 193 5.30 -11.88 4.91
C GLU A 193 4.59 -10.62 5.41
N LEU A 194 4.97 -10.17 6.59
CA LEU A 194 4.49 -8.94 7.19
C LEU A 194 5.64 -7.94 7.28
N GLU A 195 5.54 -6.86 6.50
CA GLU A 195 6.57 -5.83 6.38
C GLU A 195 6.32 -4.67 7.37
N GLN A 196 7.38 -4.23 8.05
CA GLN A 196 7.43 -3.00 8.88
C GLN A 196 8.66 -2.18 8.50
N GLU A 197 8.61 -0.86 8.71
CA GLU A 197 9.79 0.02 8.58
C GLU A 197 10.94 -0.56 9.45
N ASN A 198 11.93 -1.15 8.78
CA ASN A 198 13.15 -1.79 9.30
C ASN A 198 13.09 -3.26 9.76
N GLN A 199 11.95 -3.97 9.65
CA GLN A 199 11.88 -5.42 9.98
C GLN A 199 10.85 -6.15 9.12
N SER A 200 11.21 -7.31 8.57
CA SER A 200 10.26 -8.25 7.96
C SER A 200 10.09 -9.48 8.85
N MET A 201 8.84 -9.91 9.06
CA MET A 201 8.53 -11.20 9.66
C MET A 201 7.96 -12.11 8.59
N THR A 202 8.61 -13.24 8.37
CA THR A 202 8.23 -14.24 7.37
C THR A 202 7.72 -15.50 8.07
N SER A 203 6.55 -15.97 7.66
CA SER A 203 5.96 -17.23 8.11
C SER A 203 5.68 -18.10 6.88
N THR A 204 6.15 -19.35 6.91
CA THR A 204 5.90 -20.32 5.84
C THR A 204 4.87 -21.33 6.31
N SER A 205 3.78 -21.47 5.56
CA SER A 205 2.66 -22.33 5.90
C SER A 205 2.31 -23.23 4.72
N VAL A 206 2.05 -24.51 5.00
CA VAL A 206 1.49 -25.45 4.01
C VAL A 206 -0.01 -25.52 4.26
N ARG A 207 -0.80 -25.15 3.26
CA ARG A 207 -2.26 -25.24 3.34
C ARG A 207 -2.76 -26.47 2.59
N PHE A 208 -3.81 -27.06 3.16
CA PHE A 208 -4.51 -28.20 2.60
C PHE A 208 -5.77 -27.69 1.90
N PHE A 209 -6.10 -28.32 0.78
CA PHE A 209 -7.37 -28.11 0.07
C PHE A 209 -8.40 -29.14 0.54
#